data_AF-A0A172UHQ1-F1
#
_entry.id   AF-A0A172UHQ1-F1
#
_cell.length_a   1.000
_cell.length_b   1.000
_cell.length_c   1.000
_cell.angle_alpha   90.00
_cell.angle_beta   90.00
_cell.angle_gamma   90.00
#
_symmetry.space_group_name_H-M   'P 1'
#
loop_
_entity.id
_entity.type
_entity.pdbx_description
1 polymer ?
#
loop_
_entity_poly.entity_id
_entity_poly.type
_entity_poly.pdbx_seq_one_letter_code
_entity_poly.pdbx_strand_id
1 'polypeptide(L)'
;MNPSDPARPYTKVARLVFNALFNDGRPHDATWMHCDVASEYPEPDVFRFRLIRIVDGESGAAITATDEAILLYLQALNTDVADRALALKLLVEIQMQSGEFDKALESARQATHTARGLSASLRERLSDTVRDVGTVDWQADMPLWLDDVRTQIRVQIERDRQLLLLPAQSGDDPAAAGACRDIAEEVRVGSDVWTRLERHVLRAIPTFLAAQEVQRFRPRGLAAAIDISSFGGTREDR
;
A
#
# COMPACT_ATOMS: atom_id res chain seq x y z
N MET A 1 19.14 29.92 11.60
CA MET A 1 20.32 29.30 10.95
C MET A 1 20.68 30.14 9.74
N ASN A 2 21.92 30.60 9.62
CA ASN A 2 22.33 31.48 8.52
C ASN A 2 23.19 30.68 7.52
N PRO A 3 22.76 30.52 6.26
CA PRO A 3 23.52 29.79 5.23
C PRO A 3 24.83 30.46 4.81
N SER A 4 25.10 31.68 5.29
CA SER A 4 26.30 32.47 4.98
C SER A 4 27.40 32.40 6.03
N ASP A 5 27.30 31.52 7.04
CA ASP A 5 28.33 31.36 8.07
C ASP A 5 29.63 30.74 7.50
N PRO A 6 30.75 31.48 7.44
CA PRO A 6 32.00 30.99 6.86
C PRO A 6 32.67 29.89 7.70
N ALA A 7 32.28 29.72 8.97
CA ALA A 7 32.82 28.68 9.84
C ALA A 7 32.21 27.29 9.57
N ARG A 8 31.16 27.21 8.75
CA ARG A 8 30.49 25.95 8.40
C ARG A 8 30.35 25.84 6.89
N PRO A 9 30.89 24.79 6.24
CA PRO A 9 30.97 24.71 4.78
C PRO A 9 29.63 24.27 4.16
N TYR A 10 28.54 24.97 4.47
CA TYR A 10 27.19 24.63 4.04
C TYR A 10 27.05 24.53 2.52
N THR A 11 27.71 25.41 1.77
CA THR A 11 27.70 25.35 0.30
C THR A 11 28.41 24.10 -0.24
N LYS A 12 29.51 23.67 0.38
CA LYS A 12 30.19 22.42 -0.03
C LYS A 12 29.36 21.20 0.31
N VAL A 13 28.74 21.17 1.50
CA VAL A 13 27.84 20.09 1.91
C VAL A 13 26.62 20.04 1.00
N ALA A 14 25.95 21.16 0.75
CA ALA A 14 24.82 21.23 -0.16
C ALA A 14 25.20 20.76 -1.57
N ARG A 15 26.33 21.21 -2.11
CA ARG A 15 26.81 20.76 -3.43
C ARG A 15 27.08 19.26 -3.46
N LEU A 16 27.71 18.71 -2.41
CA LEU A 16 27.97 17.27 -2.32
C LEU A 16 26.68 16.46 -2.21
N VAL A 17 25.70 16.93 -1.43
CA VAL A 17 24.38 16.31 -1.28
C VAL A 17 23.59 16.37 -2.58
N PHE A 18 23.51 17.53 -3.23
CA PHE A 18 22.82 17.65 -4.51
C PHE A 18 23.48 16.83 -5.61
N ASN A 19 24.82 16.86 -5.72
CA ASN A 19 25.53 16.02 -6.69
C ASN A 19 25.26 14.53 -6.44
N ALA A 20 25.19 14.10 -5.18
CA ALA A 20 24.85 12.73 -4.83
C ALA A 20 23.40 12.38 -5.22
N LEU A 21 22.42 13.24 -4.90
CA LEU A 21 21.01 13.01 -5.20
C LEU A 21 20.69 13.09 -6.71
N PHE A 22 21.39 13.94 -7.46
CA PHE A 22 21.28 14.06 -8.92
C PHE A 22 21.99 12.93 -9.69
N ASN A 23 22.75 12.07 -9.01
CA ASN A 23 23.60 11.05 -9.60
C ASN A 23 24.69 11.62 -10.53
N ASP A 24 25.30 12.76 -10.19
CA ASP A 24 26.43 13.31 -10.94
C ASP A 24 27.67 12.42 -10.71
N GLY A 25 27.80 11.38 -11.54
CA GLY A 25 29.00 10.53 -11.65
C GLY A 25 28.77 9.03 -11.43
N ARG A 26 27.73 8.61 -10.69
CA ARG A 26 27.31 7.20 -10.58
C ARG A 26 25.78 7.09 -10.40
N PRO A 27 25.08 6.33 -11.25
CA PRO A 27 23.66 6.04 -11.02
C PRO A 27 23.48 5.22 -9.75
N HIS A 28 22.34 5.41 -9.08
CA HIS A 28 21.89 4.45 -8.08
C HIS A 28 21.36 3.22 -8.80
N ASP A 29 21.82 2.05 -8.35
CA ASP A 29 21.45 0.76 -8.91
C ASP A 29 20.64 -0.01 -7.86
N ALA A 30 19.48 -0.52 -8.26
CA ALA A 30 18.71 -1.49 -7.50
C ALA A 30 18.68 -2.81 -8.27
N THR A 31 18.91 -3.92 -7.57
CA THR A 31 18.78 -5.25 -8.17
C THR A 31 17.37 -5.77 -7.90
N TRP A 32 16.59 -5.95 -8.97
CA TRP A 32 15.28 -6.56 -8.91
C TRP A 32 15.39 -8.04 -9.26
N MET A 33 14.84 -8.92 -8.42
CA MET A 33 14.76 -10.35 -8.73
C MET A 33 13.37 -10.65 -9.29
N HIS A 34 13.30 -11.09 -10.53
CA HIS A 34 12.07 -11.61 -11.09
C HIS A 34 11.89 -13.05 -10.59
N CYS A 35 10.96 -13.27 -9.66
CA CYS A 35 10.50 -14.62 -9.34
C CYS A 35 9.36 -14.97 -10.30
N ASP A 36 9.71 -15.42 -11.51
CA ASP A 36 8.72 -16.07 -12.37
C ASP A 36 8.47 -17.50 -11.85
N VAL A 37 7.21 -17.89 -11.72
CA VAL A 37 6.79 -19.22 -11.24
C VAL A 37 7.25 -20.33 -12.21
N ALA A 38 7.59 -19.96 -13.45
CA ALA A 38 8.09 -20.88 -14.47
C ALA A 38 9.62 -21.03 -14.54
N SER A 39 10.40 -20.11 -13.94
CA SER A 39 11.87 -20.15 -14.04
C SER A 39 12.50 -20.71 -12.78
N GLU A 40 13.36 -21.72 -12.94
CA GLU A 40 14.12 -22.34 -11.83
C GLU A 40 15.23 -21.42 -11.28
N TYR A 41 15.54 -20.33 -12.00
CA TYR A 41 16.53 -19.34 -11.59
C TYR A 41 15.95 -17.91 -11.74
N PRO A 42 15.88 -17.11 -10.67
CA PRO A 42 15.52 -15.70 -10.79
C PRO A 42 16.66 -14.95 -11.47
N GLU A 43 16.39 -14.36 -12.63
CA GLU A 43 17.36 -13.47 -13.28
C GLU A 43 17.37 -12.11 -12.56
N PRO A 44 18.54 -11.63 -12.10
CA PRO A 44 18.66 -10.31 -11.50
C PRO A 44 18.67 -9.25 -12.60
N ASP A 45 17.66 -8.39 -12.61
CA ASP A 45 17.63 -7.21 -13.46
C ASP A 45 18.19 -6.00 -12.70
N VAL A 46 19.07 -5.23 -13.34
CA VAL A 46 19.73 -4.07 -12.70
C VAL A 46 19.02 -2.81 -13.16
N PHE A 47 18.20 -2.25 -12.27
CA PHE A 47 17.46 -1.04 -12.53
C PHE A 47 18.22 0.19 -12.05
N ARG A 48 18.50 1.10 -12.98
CA ARG A 48 19.22 2.36 -12.69
C ARG A 48 18.22 3.49 -12.52
N PHE A 49 18.27 4.18 -11.40
CA PHE A 49 17.31 5.25 -11.09
C PHE A 49 18.00 6.51 -10.55
N ARG A 50 17.33 7.66 -10.67
CA ARG A 50 17.70 8.93 -10.02
C ARG A 50 16.80 9.18 -8.84
N LEU A 51 17.23 10.00 -7.88
CA LEU A 51 16.41 10.35 -6.72
C LEU A 51 15.66 11.68 -6.89
N ILE A 52 16.29 12.63 -7.57
CA ILE A 52 15.70 13.95 -7.84
C ILE A 52 15.90 14.35 -9.30
N ARG A 53 14.98 15.18 -9.81
CA ARG A 53 15.06 15.82 -11.12
C ARG A 53 14.80 17.30 -11.02
N ILE A 54 15.37 18.07 -11.95
CA ILE A 54 15.06 19.49 -12.13
C ILE A 54 13.86 19.59 -13.06
N VAL A 55 12.88 20.41 -12.68
CA VAL A 55 11.70 20.76 -13.47
C VAL A 55 11.59 22.27 -13.54
N ASP A 56 11.06 22.81 -14.64
CA ASP A 56 10.81 24.24 -14.75
C ASP A 56 9.54 24.61 -13.98
N GLY A 57 9.66 25.56 -13.06
CA GLY A 57 8.54 26.10 -12.27
C GLY A 57 8.35 27.60 -12.49
N GLU A 58 7.24 28.14 -11.97
CA GLU A 58 6.86 29.55 -12.16
C GLU A 58 7.92 30.56 -11.65
N SER A 59 8.75 30.18 -10.68
CA SER A 59 9.84 30.99 -10.14
C SER A 59 11.24 30.58 -10.62
N GLY A 60 11.33 29.70 -11.62
CA GLY A 60 12.59 29.14 -12.15
C GLY A 60 12.73 27.64 -11.90
N ALA A 61 13.97 27.13 -12.04
CA ALA A 61 14.28 25.71 -11.87
C ALA A 61 13.92 25.22 -10.45
N ALA A 62 13.00 24.27 -10.37
CA ALA A 62 12.57 23.59 -9.16
C ALA A 62 13.12 22.17 -9.12
N ILE A 63 13.29 21.62 -7.92
CA ILE A 63 13.76 20.24 -7.72
C ILE A 63 12.58 19.42 -7.21
N THR A 64 12.33 18.29 -7.84
CA THR A 64 11.30 17.33 -7.40
C THR A 64 11.87 15.93 -7.28
N ALA A 65 11.27 15.11 -6.42
CA ALA A 65 11.58 13.69 -6.36
C ALA A 65 11.20 13.02 -7.68
N THR A 66 11.99 12.03 -8.10
CA THR A 66 11.61 11.19 -9.24
C THR A 66 10.60 10.14 -8.82
N ASP A 67 9.94 9.57 -9.81
CA ASP A 67 8.97 8.50 -9.69
C ASP A 67 9.57 7.28 -8.94
N GLU A 68 10.79 6.91 -9.30
CA GLU A 68 11.55 5.83 -8.69
C GLU A 68 11.94 6.14 -7.25
N ALA A 69 12.30 7.40 -6.97
CA ALA A 69 12.63 7.84 -5.61
C ALA A 69 11.43 7.73 -4.69
N ILE A 70 10.25 8.17 -5.16
CA ILE A 70 8.99 8.11 -4.41
C ILE A 70 8.68 6.65 -4.08
N LEU A 71 8.73 5.75 -5.06
CA LEU A 71 8.46 4.32 -4.86
C LEU A 71 9.47 3.65 -3.92
N LEU A 72 10.76 3.97 -4.05
CA LEU A 72 11.81 3.43 -3.19
C LEU A 72 11.69 3.94 -1.76
N TYR A 73 11.35 5.22 -1.57
CA TYR A 73 11.09 5.78 -0.24
C TYR A 73 9.89 5.11 0.43
N LEU A 74 8.82 4.87 -0.33
CA LEU A 74 7.64 4.15 0.16
C LEU A 74 7.94 2.68 0.48
N GLN A 75 8.90 2.07 -0.21
CA GLN A 75 9.32 0.71 0.13
C GLN A 75 10.22 0.68 1.37
N ALA A 76 11.11 1.66 1.54
CA ALA A 76 12.02 1.79 2.67
C ALA A 76 11.32 2.20 3.98
N LEU A 77 10.21 2.94 3.90
CA LEU A 77 9.42 3.37 5.05
C LEU A 77 8.59 2.24 5.70
N ASN A 78 8.67 1.00 5.17
CA ASN A 78 7.78 -0.10 5.54
C ASN A 78 6.29 0.33 5.51
N THR A 79 5.96 1.22 4.57
CA THR A 79 4.62 1.79 4.39
C THR A 79 3.65 0.69 3.97
N ASP A 80 2.39 0.81 4.38
CA ASP A 80 1.34 -0.16 4.05
C ASP A 80 1.30 -0.35 2.52
N VAL A 81 1.12 -1.59 2.07
CA VAL A 81 1.00 -1.91 0.64
C VAL A 81 -0.18 -1.12 0.03
N ALA A 82 -1.19 -0.75 0.82
CA ALA A 82 -2.24 0.18 0.42
C ALA A 82 -1.71 1.58 0.05
N ASP A 83 -0.74 2.12 0.80
CA ASP A 83 -0.10 3.41 0.52
C ASP A 83 0.73 3.36 -0.77
N ARG A 84 1.40 2.22 -1.02
CA ARG A 84 2.10 1.97 -2.29
C ARG A 84 1.14 2.00 -3.48
N ALA A 85 -0.02 1.35 -3.36
CA ALA A 85 -1.04 1.37 -4.41
C ALA A 85 -1.56 2.81 -4.66
N LEU A 86 -1.74 3.60 -3.60
CA LEU A 86 -2.15 5.00 -3.72
C LEU A 86 -1.08 5.85 -4.43
N ALA A 87 0.18 5.65 -4.09
CA ALA A 87 1.29 6.38 -4.70
C ALA A 87 1.45 6.09 -6.19
N LEU A 88 1.30 4.82 -6.60
CA LEU A 88 1.30 4.46 -8.01
C LEU A 88 0.17 5.17 -8.77
N LYS A 89 -1.00 5.34 -8.15
CA LYS A 89 -2.11 6.12 -8.74
C LYS A 89 -1.82 7.61 -8.82
N LEU A 90 -1.10 8.19 -7.85
CA LEU A 90 -0.60 9.57 -7.96
C LEU A 90 0.38 9.70 -9.13
N LEU A 91 1.24 8.70 -9.32
CA LEU A 91 2.21 8.66 -10.39
C LEU A 91 1.57 8.62 -11.77
N VAL A 92 0.51 7.82 -11.94
CA VAL A 92 -0.30 7.80 -13.16
C VAL A 92 -0.83 9.21 -13.47
N GLU A 93 -1.39 9.92 -12.48
CA GLU A 93 -1.88 11.29 -12.70
C GLU A 93 -0.75 12.24 -13.16
N ILE A 94 0.38 12.23 -12.46
CA ILE A 94 1.53 13.09 -12.80
C ILE A 94 2.04 12.81 -14.22
N GLN A 95 2.20 11.54 -14.58
CA GLN A 95 2.70 11.12 -15.89
C GLN A 95 1.69 11.41 -17.01
N MET A 96 0.39 11.28 -16.75
CA MET A 96 -0.65 11.69 -17.69
C MET A 96 -0.64 13.20 -17.94
N GLN A 97 -0.45 13.99 -16.87
CA GLN A 97 -0.36 15.45 -16.98
C GLN A 97 0.91 15.92 -17.71
N SER A 98 2.01 15.17 -17.60
CA SER A 98 3.26 15.46 -18.33
C SER A 98 3.29 14.93 -19.76
N GLY A 99 2.25 14.20 -20.21
CA GLY A 99 2.19 13.58 -21.53
C GLY A 99 3.04 12.31 -21.68
N GLU A 100 3.57 11.76 -20.58
CA GLU A 100 4.37 10.54 -20.54
C GLU A 100 3.48 9.28 -20.52
N PHE A 101 2.64 9.09 -21.55
CA PHE A 101 1.57 8.09 -21.55
C PHE A 101 2.05 6.63 -21.44
N ASP A 102 3.18 6.27 -22.05
CA ASP A 102 3.72 4.92 -21.95
C ASP A 102 4.09 4.56 -20.50
N LYS A 103 4.70 5.51 -19.78
CA LYS A 103 5.03 5.35 -18.36
C LYS A 103 3.78 5.33 -17.50
N ALA A 104 2.80 6.19 -17.80
CA ALA A 104 1.51 6.19 -17.11
C ALA A 104 0.81 4.83 -17.22
N LEU A 105 0.88 4.18 -18.38
CA LEU A 105 0.31 2.86 -18.58
C LEU A 105 1.04 1.79 -17.76
N GLU A 106 2.37 1.82 -17.71
CA GLU A 106 3.16 0.92 -16.87
C GLU A 106 2.84 1.10 -15.38
N SER A 107 2.79 2.34 -14.90
CA SER A 107 2.38 2.69 -13.54
C SER A 107 0.97 2.19 -13.21
N ALA A 108 0.03 2.31 -14.16
CA ALA A 108 -1.34 1.81 -14.00
C ALA A 108 -1.38 0.28 -13.87
N ARG A 109 -0.62 -0.44 -14.69
CA ARG A 109 -0.50 -1.92 -14.59
C ARG A 109 0.08 -2.33 -13.25
N GLN A 110 1.10 -1.61 -12.77
CA GLN A 110 1.71 -1.88 -11.47
C GLN A 110 0.75 -1.59 -10.31
N ALA A 111 -0.06 -0.53 -10.41
CA ALA A 111 -1.12 -0.23 -9.45
C ALA A 111 -2.17 -1.35 -9.42
N THR A 112 -2.62 -1.83 -10.58
CA THR A 112 -3.57 -2.94 -10.71
C THR A 112 -3.00 -4.24 -10.15
N HIS A 113 -1.74 -4.56 -10.43
CA HIS A 113 -1.07 -5.73 -9.86
C HIS A 113 -1.01 -5.65 -8.33
N THR A 114 -0.60 -4.49 -7.79
CA THR A 114 -0.57 -4.23 -6.35
C THR A 114 -1.95 -4.39 -5.72
N ALA A 115 -2.99 -3.87 -6.37
CA ALA A 115 -4.39 -4.02 -5.93
C ALA A 115 -4.82 -5.50 -5.87
N ARG A 116 -4.46 -6.32 -6.87
CA ARG A 116 -4.74 -7.76 -6.87
C ARG A 116 -4.06 -8.47 -5.71
N GLY A 117 -2.78 -8.19 -5.47
CA GLY A 117 -2.01 -8.76 -4.35
C GLY A 117 -2.62 -8.42 -3.00
N LEU A 118 -2.94 -7.14 -2.77
CA LEU A 118 -3.65 -6.66 -1.57
C LEU A 118 -4.99 -7.36 -1.40
N SER A 119 -5.77 -7.46 -2.47
CA SER A 119 -7.07 -8.10 -2.46
C SER A 119 -7.00 -9.59 -2.13
N ALA A 120 -5.95 -10.29 -2.58
CA ALA A 120 -5.72 -11.69 -2.23
C ALA A 120 -5.35 -11.83 -0.75
N SER A 121 -4.35 -11.07 -0.27
CA SER A 121 -3.89 -11.11 1.12
C SER A 121 -4.99 -10.75 2.12
N LEU A 122 -5.80 -9.74 1.83
CA LEU A 122 -6.93 -9.34 2.70
C LEU A 122 -8.02 -10.41 2.75
N ARG A 123 -8.32 -11.07 1.63
CA ARG A 123 -9.29 -12.19 1.60
C ARG A 123 -8.80 -13.39 2.39
N GLU A 124 -7.51 -13.72 2.29
CA GLU A 124 -6.89 -14.79 3.06
C GLU A 124 -6.99 -14.50 4.56
N ARG A 125 -6.57 -13.29 4.99
CA ARG A 125 -6.68 -12.86 6.38
C ARG A 125 -8.11 -12.91 6.91
N LEU A 126 -9.10 -12.47 6.12
CA LEU A 126 -10.51 -12.58 6.47
C LEU A 126 -10.95 -14.05 6.63
N SER A 127 -10.55 -14.93 5.72
CA SER A 127 -10.85 -16.37 5.81
C SER A 127 -10.24 -17.01 7.05
N ASP A 128 -9.00 -16.68 7.38
CA ASP A 128 -8.31 -17.24 8.56
C ASP A 128 -8.97 -16.81 9.86
N THR A 129 -9.39 -15.54 9.95
CA THR A 129 -10.12 -15.06 11.13
C THR A 129 -11.46 -15.80 11.31
N VAL A 130 -12.17 -16.11 10.23
CA VAL A 130 -13.42 -16.89 10.30
C VAL A 130 -13.17 -18.34 10.70
N ARG A 131 -12.04 -18.94 10.31
CA ARG A 131 -11.68 -20.32 10.70
C ARG A 131 -11.26 -20.42 12.15
N ASP A 132 -10.52 -19.42 12.64
CA ASP A 132 -10.01 -19.39 14.01
C ASP A 132 -10.68 -18.27 14.82
N VAL A 133 -11.99 -18.44 15.03
CA VAL A 133 -12.82 -17.48 15.76
C VAL A 133 -12.32 -17.30 17.21
N GLY A 134 -11.56 -18.23 17.77
CA GLY A 134 -11.12 -18.19 19.17
C GLY A 134 -9.92 -17.29 19.46
N THR A 135 -9.11 -16.96 18.45
CA THR A 135 -7.81 -16.26 18.63
C THR A 135 -7.86 -14.76 18.38
N VAL A 136 -8.99 -14.27 17.87
CA VAL A 136 -9.20 -12.85 17.54
C VAL A 136 -10.18 -12.23 18.52
N ASP A 137 -9.91 -10.99 18.95
CA ASP A 137 -10.92 -10.21 19.67
C ASP A 137 -11.97 -9.66 18.70
N TRP A 138 -13.18 -10.22 18.77
CA TRP A 138 -14.33 -9.80 17.98
C TRP A 138 -15.08 -8.63 18.62
N GLN A 139 -14.72 -8.17 19.83
CA GLN A 139 -15.40 -7.05 20.48
C GLN A 139 -14.76 -5.69 20.14
N ALA A 140 -13.43 -5.60 20.09
CA ALA A 140 -12.73 -4.35 19.80
C ALA A 140 -11.85 -4.44 18.54
N ASP A 141 -10.91 -5.38 18.49
CA ASP A 141 -9.83 -5.35 17.49
C ASP A 141 -10.32 -5.61 16.06
N MET A 142 -11.18 -6.62 15.85
CA MET A 142 -11.67 -6.96 14.51
C MET A 142 -12.57 -5.88 13.89
N PRO A 143 -13.55 -5.28 14.61
CA PRO A 143 -14.31 -4.13 14.09
C PRO A 143 -13.44 -2.94 13.68
N LEU A 144 -12.45 -2.58 14.50
CA LEU A 144 -11.54 -1.47 14.20
C LEU A 144 -10.74 -1.74 12.93
N TRP A 145 -10.13 -2.92 12.85
CA TRP A 145 -9.36 -3.33 11.67
C TRP A 145 -10.23 -3.36 10.39
N LEU A 146 -11.48 -3.84 10.48
CA LEU A 146 -12.40 -3.83 9.33
C LEU A 146 -12.78 -2.41 8.90
N ASP A 147 -12.94 -1.47 9.83
CA ASP A 147 -13.22 -0.08 9.51
C ASP A 147 -12.03 0.60 8.83
N ASP A 148 -10.81 0.33 9.31
CA ASP A 148 -9.57 0.81 8.71
C ASP A 148 -9.43 0.28 7.26
N VAL A 149 -9.58 -1.03 7.06
CA VAL A 149 -9.53 -1.65 5.73
C VAL A 149 -10.60 -1.06 4.81
N ARG A 150 -11.82 -0.85 5.31
CA ARG A 150 -12.91 -0.24 4.54
C ARG A 150 -12.58 1.20 4.13
N THR A 151 -11.99 1.97 5.04
CA THR A 151 -11.56 3.34 4.77
C THR A 151 -10.49 3.36 3.69
N GLN A 152 -9.47 2.49 3.78
CA GLN A 152 -8.43 2.35 2.76
C GLN A 152 -9.03 1.98 1.39
N ILE A 153 -9.94 0.99 1.33
CA ILE A 153 -10.59 0.59 0.08
C ILE A 153 -11.36 1.76 -0.56
N ARG A 154 -12.08 2.55 0.25
CA ARG A 154 -12.82 3.72 -0.25
C ARG A 154 -11.90 4.78 -0.85
N VAL A 155 -10.77 5.05 -0.19
CA VAL A 155 -9.75 5.96 -0.73
C VAL A 155 -9.24 5.46 -2.09
N GLN A 156 -8.99 4.16 -2.21
CA GLN A 156 -8.53 3.56 -3.47
C GLN A 156 -9.57 3.69 -4.59
N ILE A 157 -10.84 3.38 -4.31
CA ILE A 157 -11.94 3.47 -5.28
C ILE A 157 -12.14 4.92 -5.73
N GLU A 158 -12.13 5.86 -4.78
CA GLU A 158 -12.31 7.26 -5.11
C GLU A 158 -11.16 7.80 -5.97
N ARG A 159 -9.94 7.35 -5.68
CA ARG A 159 -8.78 7.72 -6.50
C ARG A 159 -8.87 7.14 -7.91
N ASP A 160 -9.35 5.91 -8.07
CA ASP A 160 -9.57 5.33 -9.41
C ASP A 160 -10.64 6.10 -10.19
N ARG A 161 -11.71 6.55 -9.52
CA ARG A 161 -12.70 7.42 -10.17
C ARG A 161 -12.09 8.73 -10.66
N GLN A 162 -11.25 9.37 -9.86
CA GLN A 162 -10.56 10.60 -10.26
C GLN A 162 -9.67 10.37 -11.48
N LEU A 163 -8.89 9.30 -11.50
CA LEU A 163 -8.04 8.95 -12.63
C LEU A 163 -8.83 8.72 -13.93
N LEU A 164 -10.01 8.09 -13.84
CA LEU A 164 -10.88 7.85 -15.00
C LEU A 164 -11.46 9.13 -15.60
N LEU A 165 -11.43 10.26 -14.88
CA LEU A 165 -11.87 11.56 -15.39
C LEU A 165 -10.76 12.33 -16.12
N LEU A 166 -9.48 11.94 -15.97
CA LEU A 166 -8.35 12.64 -16.60
C LEU A 166 -8.34 12.53 -18.13
N PRO A 167 -8.56 11.35 -18.76
CA PRO A 167 -8.63 11.21 -20.22
C PRO A 167 -9.59 12.18 -20.91
N ALA A 168 -10.72 12.50 -20.27
CA ALA A 168 -11.74 13.39 -20.83
C ALA A 168 -11.26 14.86 -20.90
N GLN A 169 -10.17 15.20 -20.21
CA GLN A 169 -9.61 16.55 -20.12
C GLN A 169 -8.40 16.75 -21.05
N SER A 170 -7.82 15.68 -21.60
CA SER A 170 -6.55 15.70 -22.32
C SER A 170 -6.62 16.13 -23.80
N GLY A 171 -7.79 16.53 -24.31
CA GLY A 171 -7.96 17.07 -25.67
C GLY A 171 -8.01 16.02 -26.79
N ASP A 172 -8.14 16.50 -28.03
CA ASP A 172 -8.52 15.71 -29.23
C ASP A 172 -7.34 15.11 -30.03
N ASP A 173 -6.14 14.97 -29.44
CA ASP A 173 -5.02 14.31 -30.14
C ASP A 173 -5.32 12.80 -30.33
N PRO A 174 -5.47 12.31 -31.57
CA PRO A 174 -5.83 10.92 -31.82
C PRO A 174 -4.76 9.91 -31.36
N ALA A 175 -3.49 10.30 -31.29
CA ALA A 175 -2.42 9.43 -30.78
C ALA A 175 -2.49 9.32 -29.24
N ALA A 176 -2.69 10.46 -28.56
CA ALA A 176 -2.91 10.50 -27.11
C ALA A 176 -4.21 9.81 -26.69
N ALA A 177 -5.25 9.86 -27.52
CA ALA A 177 -6.54 9.23 -27.28
C ALA A 177 -6.46 7.69 -27.22
N GLY A 178 -5.54 7.09 -27.99
CA GLY A 178 -5.24 5.66 -27.91
C GLY A 178 -4.69 5.28 -26.53
N ALA A 179 -3.57 5.89 -26.15
CA ALA A 179 -2.90 5.60 -24.88
C ALA A 179 -3.78 5.93 -23.66
N CYS A 180 -4.54 7.03 -23.71
CA CYS A 180 -5.48 7.38 -22.65
C CYS A 180 -6.60 6.35 -22.48
N ARG A 181 -7.06 5.71 -23.56
CA ARG A 181 -8.03 4.61 -23.45
C ARG A 181 -7.42 3.38 -22.79
N ASP A 182 -6.19 3.03 -23.15
CA ASP A 182 -5.49 1.87 -22.58
C ASP A 182 -5.23 2.08 -21.07
N ILE A 183 -4.79 3.27 -20.67
CA ILE A 183 -4.62 3.64 -19.26
C ILE A 183 -5.97 3.57 -18.53
N ALA A 184 -7.03 4.16 -19.10
CA ALA A 184 -8.36 4.14 -18.50
C ALA A 184 -8.89 2.71 -18.33
N GLU A 185 -8.64 1.83 -19.30
CA GLU A 185 -9.04 0.43 -19.20
C GLU A 185 -8.29 -0.29 -18.07
N GLU A 186 -6.98 -0.09 -17.96
CA GLU A 186 -6.20 -0.67 -16.87
C GLU A 186 -6.66 -0.16 -15.49
N VAL A 187 -6.98 1.13 -15.36
CA VAL A 187 -7.55 1.70 -14.14
C VAL A 187 -8.92 1.11 -13.82
N ARG A 188 -9.79 0.86 -14.82
CA ARG A 188 -11.08 0.16 -14.59
C ARG A 188 -10.86 -1.24 -14.04
N VAL A 189 -9.88 -1.98 -14.58
CA VAL A 189 -9.55 -3.32 -14.09
C VAL A 189 -9.10 -3.26 -12.62
N GLY A 190 -8.28 -2.29 -12.24
CA GLY A 190 -7.91 -2.05 -10.84
C GLY A 190 -9.11 -1.69 -9.96
N SER A 191 -9.96 -0.77 -10.40
CA SER A 191 -11.19 -0.35 -9.71
C SER A 191 -12.15 -1.52 -9.45
N ASP A 192 -12.25 -2.43 -10.41
CA ASP A 192 -13.06 -3.65 -10.29
C ASP A 192 -12.58 -4.56 -9.16
N VAL A 193 -11.25 -4.68 -8.98
CA VAL A 193 -10.65 -5.44 -7.88
C VAL A 193 -11.07 -4.85 -6.53
N TRP A 194 -10.95 -3.53 -6.38
CA TRP A 194 -11.35 -2.83 -5.16
C TRP A 194 -12.83 -2.95 -4.86
N THR A 195 -13.68 -2.76 -5.87
CA THR A 195 -15.13 -2.86 -5.72
C THR A 195 -15.55 -4.29 -5.34
N ARG A 196 -14.91 -5.31 -5.91
CA ARG A 196 -15.13 -6.71 -5.51
C ARG A 196 -14.68 -6.97 -4.08
N LEU A 197 -13.58 -6.36 -3.64
CA LEU A 197 -13.09 -6.48 -2.27
C LEU A 197 -14.02 -5.79 -1.28
N GLU A 198 -14.48 -4.57 -1.58
CA GLU A 198 -15.47 -3.84 -0.76
C GLU A 198 -16.72 -4.68 -0.53
N ARG A 199 -17.30 -5.25 -1.60
CA ARG A 199 -18.46 -6.15 -1.49
C ARG A 199 -18.16 -7.39 -0.64
N HIS A 200 -16.95 -7.92 -0.71
CA HIS A 200 -16.55 -9.07 0.08
C HIS A 200 -16.45 -8.72 1.57
N VAL A 201 -15.81 -7.60 1.92
CA VAL A 201 -15.72 -7.08 3.29
C VAL A 201 -17.11 -6.82 3.86
N LEU A 202 -18.01 -6.16 3.09
CA LEU A 202 -19.38 -5.92 3.53
C LEU A 202 -20.17 -7.22 3.80
N ARG A 203 -19.93 -8.28 3.03
CA ARG A 203 -20.53 -9.59 3.25
C ARG A 203 -19.94 -10.36 4.42
N ALA A 204 -18.74 -10.02 4.88
CA ALA A 204 -18.14 -10.64 6.06
C ALA A 204 -18.74 -10.10 7.37
N ILE A 205 -19.36 -8.92 7.36
CA ILE A 205 -19.94 -8.27 8.55
C ILE A 205 -21.03 -9.12 9.23
N PRO A 206 -22.01 -9.70 8.52
CA PRO A 206 -22.99 -10.60 9.15
C PRO A 206 -22.36 -11.85 9.78
N THR A 207 -21.33 -12.42 9.13
CA THR A 207 -20.57 -13.56 9.67
C THR A 207 -19.85 -13.18 10.95
N PHE A 208 -19.27 -11.97 10.99
CA PHE A 208 -18.67 -11.38 12.19
C PHE A 208 -19.70 -11.25 13.34
N LEU A 209 -20.89 -10.72 13.07
CA LEU A 209 -21.93 -10.56 14.09
C LEU A 209 -22.41 -11.91 14.66
N ALA A 210 -22.56 -12.92 13.79
CA ALA A 210 -22.90 -14.27 14.23
C ALA A 210 -21.79 -14.90 15.08
N ALA A 211 -20.51 -14.68 14.75
CA ALA A 211 -19.38 -15.13 15.55
C ALA A 211 -19.33 -14.45 16.94
N GLN A 212 -19.69 -13.17 17.00
CA GLN A 212 -19.80 -12.41 18.25
C GLN A 212 -20.85 -13.00 19.20
N GLU A 213 -22.01 -13.42 18.68
CA GLU A 213 -23.04 -14.10 19.48
C GLU A 213 -22.49 -15.40 20.09
N VAL A 214 -21.81 -16.23 19.28
CA VAL A 214 -21.21 -17.49 19.76
C VAL A 214 -20.17 -17.25 20.86
N GLN A 215 -19.33 -16.23 20.74
CA GLN A 215 -18.34 -15.90 21.77
C GLN A 215 -18.97 -15.36 23.06
N ARG A 216 -20.05 -14.56 22.97
CA ARG A 216 -20.74 -14.01 24.14
C ARG A 216 -21.29 -15.10 25.06
N PHE A 217 -21.60 -16.26 24.52
CA PHE A 217 -22.10 -17.42 25.26
C PHE A 217 -21.02 -18.47 25.60
N ARG A 218 -19.75 -18.25 25.26
CA ARG A 218 -18.66 -19.06 25.82
C ARG A 218 -18.37 -18.57 27.26
N PRO A 219 -18.44 -19.45 28.27
CA PRO A 219 -18.07 -19.06 29.63
C PRO A 219 -16.60 -18.66 29.66
N ARG A 220 -16.33 -17.37 29.85
CA ARG A 220 -15.00 -16.85 30.17
C ARG A 220 -14.65 -17.34 31.58
N GLY A 221 -13.90 -18.44 31.66
CA GLY A 221 -13.30 -18.94 32.90
C GLY A 221 -14.18 -19.89 33.72
N LEU A 222 -14.20 -21.17 33.32
CA LEU A 222 -14.51 -22.30 34.22
C LEU A 222 -13.29 -23.22 34.41
N ALA A 223 -12.08 -22.72 34.09
CA ALA A 223 -10.83 -23.46 34.25
C ALA A 223 -9.99 -23.04 35.46
N ALA A 224 -10.46 -22.08 36.28
CA ALA A 224 -9.66 -21.54 37.39
C ALA A 224 -10.35 -21.56 38.77
N ALA A 225 -11.56 -22.10 38.91
CA ALA A 225 -12.20 -22.19 40.21
C ALA A 225 -13.06 -23.44 40.29
N ILE A 226 -12.53 -24.45 40.97
CA ILE A 226 -13.17 -25.42 41.88
C ILE A 226 -12.16 -26.57 42.04
N ASP A 227 -11.18 -26.36 42.91
CA ASP A 227 -10.66 -27.47 43.72
C ASP A 227 -11.29 -27.32 45.10
N ILE A 228 -12.46 -27.94 45.29
CA ILE A 228 -13.15 -28.03 46.59
C ILE A 228 -12.70 -29.30 47.35
N SER A 229 -11.59 -29.94 46.97
CA SER A 229 -11.17 -31.21 47.59
C SER A 229 -10.12 -31.08 48.72
N SER A 230 -9.84 -29.88 49.22
CA SER A 230 -8.84 -29.66 50.29
C SER A 230 -9.36 -29.02 51.59
N PHE A 231 -10.61 -29.31 51.98
CA PHE A 231 -11.07 -29.07 53.36
C PHE A 231 -11.52 -30.37 54.02
N GLY A 232 -10.63 -30.95 54.82
CA GLY A 232 -10.88 -32.19 55.57
C GLY A 232 -9.82 -32.46 56.63
N GLY A 233 -9.45 -31.45 57.42
CA GLY A 233 -8.60 -31.61 58.59
C GLY A 233 -9.40 -32.06 59.82
N THR A 234 -8.96 -33.19 60.40
CA THR A 234 -8.93 -33.54 61.84
C THR A 234 -10.22 -33.60 62.68
N ARG A 235 -10.60 -34.82 63.05
CA ARG A 235 -11.12 -35.30 64.36
C ARG A 235 -11.44 -36.80 64.20
N GLU A 236 -11.21 -37.75 65.10
CA GLU A 236 -11.00 -37.75 66.55
C GLU A 236 -10.55 -39.18 66.92
N ASP A 237 -9.36 -39.35 67.53
CA ASP A 237 -8.99 -40.61 68.19
C ASP A 237 -9.57 -40.59 69.61
N ARG A 238 -10.43 -41.57 69.92
CA ARG A 238 -10.70 -42.08 71.26
C ARG A 238 -11.16 -43.54 71.20
#